data_AF-A0AAN8F8N9-F1
#
_entry.id   AF-A0AAN8F8N9-F1
#
_cell.length_a   1.000
_cell.length_b   1.000
_cell.length_c   1.000
_cell.angle_alpha   90.00
_cell.angle_beta   90.00
_cell.angle_gamma   90.00
#
_symmetry.space_group_name_H-M   'P 1'
#
loop_
_entity.id
_entity.type
_entity.pdbx_description
1 polymer ?
#
loop_
_entity_poly.entity_id
_entity_poly.type
_entity_poly.pdbx_seq_one_letter_code
_entity_poly.pdbx_strand_id
1 'polypeptide(L)'
;MRLTKRILSARFGNRILNSDGSWVRMVTVSGTKVKIVKKKVTKFKRHESERYHRLKPNWRKPKGIDNRVRRRFRGMRAMPTIGFGSDKRTRFVLPCGYKKVLDLDMLLMQSFRYIGEVAHTVSAQSRKAIVERAAQLNIKLTNGHARIRTEESE
;
A
#
# COMPACT_ATOMS: atom_id res chain seq x y z
N MET A 1 13.27 -12.88 -41.92
CA MET A 1 11.90 -12.69 -41.41
C MET A 1 11.83 -13.14 -39.96
N ARG A 2 11.87 -12.22 -38.97
CA ARG A 2 11.71 -12.60 -37.56
C ARG A 2 10.23 -12.46 -37.20
N LEU A 3 9.55 -13.59 -36.97
CA LEU A 3 8.19 -13.62 -36.43
C LEU A 3 8.15 -12.79 -35.14
N THR A 4 7.50 -11.64 -35.20
CA THR A 4 7.13 -10.90 -33.99
C THR A 4 6.09 -11.75 -33.28
N LYS A 5 6.49 -12.38 -32.17
CA LYS A 5 5.57 -13.03 -31.25
C LYS A 5 4.54 -11.98 -30.80
N ARG A 6 3.39 -11.92 -31.47
CA ARG A 6 2.18 -11.28 -30.96
C ARG A 6 1.79 -12.07 -29.72
N ILE A 7 2.28 -11.64 -28.56
CA ILE A 7 1.77 -12.11 -27.28
C ILE A 7 0.30 -11.68 -27.25
N LEU A 8 -0.60 -12.61 -27.56
CA LEU A 8 -2.02 -12.50 -27.22
C LEU A 8 -2.06 -12.17 -25.72
N SER A 9 -2.52 -10.98 -25.35
CA SER A 9 -2.57 -10.59 -23.94
C SER A 9 -3.56 -11.52 -23.23
N ALA A 10 -3.06 -12.56 -22.57
CA ALA A 10 -3.90 -13.42 -21.73
C ALA A 10 -4.37 -12.58 -20.54
N ARG A 11 -5.67 -12.30 -20.49
CA ARG A 11 -6.33 -11.66 -19.35
C ARG A 11 -7.01 -12.73 -18.52
N PHE A 12 -6.69 -12.79 -17.24
CA PHE A 12 -7.40 -13.65 -16.28
C PHE A 12 -7.97 -12.78 -15.16
N GLY A 13 -9.27 -12.48 -15.25
CA GLY A 13 -9.94 -11.53 -14.37
C GLY A 13 -9.27 -10.15 -14.37
N ASN A 14 -8.94 -9.64 -13.19
CA ASN A 14 -8.24 -8.35 -13.03
C ASN A 14 -6.70 -8.45 -13.17
N ARG A 15 -6.14 -9.54 -13.70
CA ARG A 15 -4.69 -9.70 -13.88
C ARG A 15 -4.28 -9.62 -15.36
N ILE A 16 -3.24 -8.85 -15.64
CA ILE A 16 -2.59 -8.73 -16.95
C ILE A 16 -1.21 -9.37 -16.88
N LEU A 17 -0.85 -10.16 -17.90
CA LEU A 17 0.49 -10.68 -18.09
C LEU A 17 1.40 -9.60 -18.70
N ASN A 18 2.45 -9.21 -18.01
CA ASN A 18 3.50 -8.34 -18.54
C ASN A 18 4.41 -9.09 -19.53
N SER A 19 5.20 -8.35 -20.31
CA SER A 19 6.23 -8.89 -21.22
C SER A 19 7.34 -9.69 -20.53
N ASP A 20 7.53 -9.49 -19.22
CA ASP A 20 8.46 -10.24 -18.36
C ASP A 20 7.86 -11.54 -17.79
N GLY A 21 6.62 -11.90 -18.16
CA GLY A 21 5.91 -13.07 -17.66
C GLY A 21 5.27 -12.90 -16.27
N SER A 22 5.38 -11.72 -15.65
CA SER A 22 4.76 -11.45 -14.35
C SER A 22 3.28 -11.09 -14.47
N TRP A 23 2.45 -11.69 -13.62
CA TRP A 23 1.03 -11.32 -13.49
C TRP A 23 0.87 -10.08 -12.61
N VAL A 24 0.23 -9.03 -13.13
CA VAL A 24 -0.04 -7.82 -12.35
C VAL A 24 -1.53 -7.57 -12.23
N ARG A 25 -1.97 -7.34 -10.99
CA ARG A 25 -3.35 -6.94 -10.68
C ARG A 25 -3.57 -5.49 -11.11
N MET A 26 -4.55 -5.29 -11.98
CA MET A 26 -5.13 -3.99 -12.29
C MET A 26 -6.09 -3.61 -11.18
N VAL A 27 -6.01 -2.36 -10.74
CA VAL A 27 -6.83 -1.84 -9.66
C VAL A 27 -7.57 -0.61 -10.16
N THR A 28 -8.85 -0.50 -9.84
CA THR A 28 -9.65 0.69 -10.17
C THR A 28 -9.40 1.75 -9.11
N VAL A 29 -8.85 2.89 -9.51
CA VAL A 29 -8.59 4.05 -8.65
C VAL A 29 -9.39 5.22 -9.21
N SER A 30 -10.38 5.70 -8.46
CA SER A 30 -11.27 6.80 -8.89
C SER A 30 -11.83 6.59 -10.30
N GLY A 31 -12.33 5.40 -10.61
CA GLY A 31 -12.89 5.04 -11.92
C GLY A 31 -11.88 4.72 -13.03
N THR A 32 -10.58 4.98 -12.86
CA THR A 32 -9.55 4.56 -13.82
C THR A 32 -8.90 3.25 -13.41
N LYS A 33 -8.77 2.30 -14.34
CA LYS A 33 -7.96 1.09 -14.13
C LYS A 33 -6.47 1.44 -14.24
N VAL A 34 -5.74 1.36 -13.13
CA VAL A 34 -4.31 1.70 -13.04
C VAL A 34 -3.53 0.52 -12.45
N LYS A 35 -2.33 0.30 -12.98
CA LYS A 35 -1.36 -0.63 -12.41
C LYS A 35 -0.58 0.03 -11.27
N ILE A 36 -0.65 -0.52 -10.07
CA ILE A 36 0.11 -0.01 -8.92
C ILE A 36 1.56 -0.49 -9.03
N VAL A 37 2.47 0.41 -9.42
CA VAL A 37 3.92 0.13 -9.47
C VAL A 37 4.61 0.73 -8.24
N LYS A 38 5.31 -0.11 -7.48
CA LYS A 38 6.21 0.35 -6.41
C LYS A 38 7.65 0.21 -6.89
N LYS A 39 8.34 1.34 -7.05
CA LYS A 39 9.75 1.40 -7.50
C LYS A 39 10.71 0.69 -6.54
N LYS A 40 10.37 0.69 -5.25
CA LYS A 40 11.09 -0.03 -4.21
C LYS A 40 10.10 -0.57 -3.19
N VAL A 41 10.19 -1.86 -2.91
CA VAL A 41 9.36 -2.54 -1.90
C VAL A 41 10.08 -2.60 -0.56
N THR A 42 11.40 -2.70 -0.57
CA THR A 42 12.22 -2.78 0.65
C THR A 42 12.34 -1.44 1.36
N LYS A 43 12.32 -1.46 2.70
CA LYS A 43 12.50 -0.26 3.53
C LYS A 43 13.93 0.28 3.39
N PHE A 44 14.07 1.59 3.51
CA PHE A 44 15.38 2.25 3.61
C PHE A 44 15.93 2.08 5.04
N LYS A 45 16.80 1.10 5.24
CA LYS A 45 17.44 0.83 6.53
C LYS A 45 18.64 1.75 6.76
N ARG A 46 18.84 2.20 8.00
CA ARG A 46 20.05 2.94 8.42
C ARG A 46 21.33 2.13 8.20
N HIS A 47 22.43 2.77 7.82
CA HIS A 47 23.75 2.11 7.74
C HIS A 47 24.08 1.38 9.05
N GLU A 48 24.62 0.15 8.97
CA GLU A 48 25.06 -0.69 10.10
C GLU A 48 23.99 -1.06 11.15
N SER A 49 22.71 -0.77 10.91
CA SER A 49 21.63 -1.20 11.81
C SER A 49 21.46 -2.72 11.94
N GLU A 50 22.12 -3.49 11.06
CA GLU A 50 22.13 -4.96 11.11
C GLU A 50 23.27 -5.48 11.99
N ARG A 51 24.33 -4.68 12.22
CA ARG A 51 25.48 -5.06 13.04
C ARG A 51 25.28 -4.71 14.51
N TYR A 52 24.61 -3.60 14.79
CA TYR A 52 24.48 -3.08 16.15
C TYR A 52 23.02 -2.95 16.58
N HIS A 53 22.63 -3.64 17.65
CA HIS A 53 21.27 -3.58 18.20
C HIS A 53 20.86 -2.16 18.65
N ARG A 54 21.80 -1.38 19.20
CA ARG A 54 21.59 0.04 19.56
C ARG A 54 21.18 0.93 18.37
N LEU A 55 21.53 0.54 17.14
CA LEU A 55 21.20 1.27 15.93
C LEU A 55 19.87 0.77 15.35
N LYS A 56 18.78 1.47 15.66
CA LYS A 56 17.47 1.19 15.07
C LYS A 56 17.53 1.28 13.52
N PRO A 57 16.74 0.46 12.80
CA PRO A 57 16.74 0.42 11.33
C PRO A 57 16.04 1.62 10.67
N ASN A 58 15.68 2.67 11.42
CA ASN A 58 15.02 3.87 10.89
C ASN A 58 15.99 4.71 10.06
N TRP A 59 15.58 5.14 8.86
CA TRP A 59 16.46 5.89 7.98
C TRP A 59 17.02 7.16 8.64
N ARG A 60 18.33 7.35 8.54
CA ARG A 60 19.04 8.58 8.91
C ARG A 60 20.09 8.88 7.84
N LYS A 61 20.21 10.14 7.43
CA LYS A 61 21.20 10.56 6.44
C LYS A 61 22.61 10.45 7.05
N PRO A 62 23.53 9.63 6.50
CA PRO A 62 24.90 9.53 6.99
C PRO A 62 25.66 10.84 6.74
N LYS A 63 26.36 11.34 7.76
CA LYS A 63 27.10 12.61 7.72
C LYS A 63 28.63 12.46 7.62
N GLY A 64 29.19 11.34 8.09
CA GLY A 64 30.65 11.14 8.19
C GLY A 64 31.38 11.20 6.84
N ILE A 65 32.61 11.72 6.87
CA ILE A 65 33.40 11.97 5.66
C ILE A 65 33.72 10.69 4.88
N ASP A 66 34.02 9.58 5.57
CA ASP A 66 34.40 8.30 4.95
C ASP A 66 33.24 7.32 4.77
N ASN A 67 32.01 7.75 5.07
CA ASN A 67 30.87 6.85 4.99
C ASN A 67 30.57 6.44 3.53
N ARG A 68 30.64 5.14 3.26
CA ARG A 68 30.45 4.58 1.91
C ARG A 68 29.05 4.83 1.34
N VAL A 69 28.00 4.81 2.16
CA VAL A 69 26.63 5.12 1.72
C VAL A 69 26.51 6.59 1.32
N ARG A 70 27.14 7.52 2.06
CA ARG A 70 27.14 8.95 1.72
C ARG A 70 27.81 9.21 0.37
N ARG A 71 28.94 8.56 0.12
CA ARG A 71 29.72 8.64 -1.13
C ARG A 71 29.11 7.84 -2.30
N ARG A 72 28.00 7.09 -2.07
CA ARG A 72 27.27 6.31 -3.09
C ARG A 72 28.10 5.23 -3.79
N PHE A 73 28.98 4.54 -3.07
CA PHE A 73 29.69 3.39 -3.63
C PHE A 73 28.72 2.30 -4.09
N ARG A 74 29.06 1.63 -5.20
CA ARG A 74 28.32 0.48 -5.72
C ARG A 74 28.27 -0.64 -4.67
N GLY A 75 27.15 -1.37 -4.63
CA GLY A 75 26.93 -2.46 -3.67
C GLY A 75 26.44 -2.01 -2.30
N MET A 76 26.53 -0.71 -1.98
CA MET A 76 25.98 -0.18 -0.74
C MET A 76 24.50 0.17 -0.85
N ARG A 77 23.86 0.30 0.32
CA ARG A 77 22.43 0.62 0.43
C ARG A 77 22.13 1.98 -0.23
N ALA A 78 21.13 2.01 -1.10
CA ALA A 78 20.68 3.25 -1.74
C ALA A 78 20.06 4.23 -0.72
N MET A 79 20.38 5.51 -0.87
CA MET A 79 19.74 6.60 -0.12
C MET A 79 18.34 6.91 -0.68
N PRO A 80 17.36 7.33 0.14
CA PRO A 80 16.10 7.87 -0.34
C PRO A 80 16.33 9.14 -1.18
N THR A 81 15.70 9.18 -2.34
CA THR A 81 15.68 10.32 -3.27
C THR A 81 14.27 10.49 -3.82
N ILE A 82 13.96 11.67 -4.38
CA ILE A 82 12.67 11.97 -5.04
C ILE A 82 12.34 10.95 -6.15
N GLY A 83 13.36 10.37 -6.79
CA GLY A 83 13.21 9.38 -7.86
C GLY A 83 12.48 8.10 -7.44
N PHE A 84 12.53 7.73 -6.15
CA PHE A 84 11.77 6.59 -5.61
C PHE A 84 10.29 6.91 -5.36
N GLY A 85 9.86 8.15 -5.55
CA GLY A 85 8.46 8.55 -5.43
C GLY A 85 7.54 7.73 -6.33
N SER A 86 6.43 7.26 -5.75
CA SER A 86 5.33 6.63 -6.50
C SER A 86 4.59 7.66 -7.35
N ASP A 87 3.96 7.17 -8.42
CA ASP A 87 3.07 7.97 -9.26
C ASP A 87 2.01 8.69 -8.41
N LYS A 88 1.74 9.95 -8.74
CA LYS A 88 0.79 10.82 -8.03
C LYS A 88 -0.60 10.18 -7.96
N ARG A 89 -1.03 9.45 -9.00
CA ARG A 89 -2.34 8.79 -9.06
C ARG A 89 -2.47 7.63 -8.06
N THR A 90 -1.41 6.83 -7.90
CA THR A 90 -1.38 5.62 -7.06
C THR A 90 -0.80 5.85 -5.67
N ARG A 91 -0.43 7.09 -5.34
CA ARG A 91 0.09 7.47 -4.03
C ARG A 91 -1.01 7.32 -2.97
N PHE A 92 -0.66 6.66 -1.85
CA PHE A 92 -1.57 6.36 -0.73
C PHE A 92 -2.77 5.47 -1.06
N VAL A 93 -2.74 4.78 -2.21
CA VAL A 93 -3.79 3.83 -2.60
C VAL A 93 -3.45 2.44 -2.08
N LEU A 94 -4.45 1.78 -1.50
CA LEU A 94 -4.39 0.38 -1.07
C LEU A 94 -4.43 -0.57 -2.28
N PRO A 95 -3.98 -1.83 -2.14
CA PRO A 95 -4.10 -2.82 -3.20
C PRO A 95 -5.55 -3.08 -3.67
N CYS A 96 -6.55 -2.77 -2.83
CA CYS A 96 -7.97 -2.84 -3.18
C CYS A 96 -8.46 -1.66 -4.05
N GLY A 97 -7.69 -0.59 -4.20
CA GLY A 97 -8.00 0.56 -5.07
C GLY A 97 -8.52 1.81 -4.37
N TYR A 98 -8.82 1.70 -3.09
CA TYR A 98 -9.30 2.80 -2.27
C TYR A 98 -8.15 3.48 -1.51
N LYS A 99 -8.37 4.73 -1.10
CA LYS A 99 -7.51 5.43 -0.13
C LYS A 99 -8.10 5.26 1.27
N LYS A 100 -7.27 5.02 2.27
CA LYS A 100 -7.75 4.83 3.66
C LYS A 100 -8.01 6.15 4.37
N VAL A 101 -9.10 6.23 5.13
CA VAL A 101 -9.49 7.36 5.98
C VAL A 101 -9.96 6.80 7.33
N LEU A 102 -9.64 7.51 8.42
CA LEU A 102 -9.98 7.05 9.78
C LEU A 102 -11.40 7.44 10.22
N ASP A 103 -11.96 8.47 9.60
CA ASP A 103 -13.26 9.06 9.94
C ASP A 103 -14.33 8.72 8.89
N LEU A 104 -15.52 8.37 9.34
CA LEU A 104 -16.65 7.94 8.51
C LEU A 104 -17.51 9.11 8.06
N ASP A 105 -17.61 10.17 8.84
CA ASP A 105 -18.54 11.27 8.55
C ASP A 105 -18.02 12.12 7.38
N MET A 106 -16.70 12.15 7.20
CA MET A 106 -16.05 12.72 6.02
C MET A 106 -16.30 11.91 4.72
N LEU A 107 -16.84 10.68 4.81
CA LEU A 107 -16.93 9.75 3.68
C LEU A 107 -18.29 9.70 2.99
N LEU A 108 -19.31 10.43 3.48
CA LEU A 108 -20.68 10.38 2.93
C LEU A 108 -20.74 10.54 1.40
N MET A 109 -19.92 11.43 0.82
CA MET A 109 -19.94 11.70 -0.62
C MET A 109 -18.84 10.99 -1.42
N GLN A 110 -17.86 10.33 -0.77
CA GLN A 110 -16.63 9.86 -1.42
C GLN A 110 -16.39 8.35 -1.28
N SER A 111 -17.45 7.56 -1.10
CA SER A 111 -17.43 6.10 -0.91
C SER A 111 -16.73 5.33 -2.03
N PHE A 112 -16.71 5.84 -3.26
CA PHE A 112 -16.02 5.20 -4.39
C PHE A 112 -14.49 5.39 -4.39
N ARG A 113 -13.97 6.38 -3.64
CA ARG A 113 -12.54 6.73 -3.63
C ARG A 113 -11.86 6.31 -2.33
N TYR A 114 -12.60 6.25 -1.23
CA TYR A 114 -12.05 5.99 0.07
C TYR A 114 -12.69 4.77 0.74
N ILE A 115 -11.96 4.22 1.70
CA ILE A 115 -12.38 3.12 2.57
C ILE A 115 -12.15 3.56 4.01
N GLY A 116 -13.08 3.21 4.90
CA GLY A 116 -12.96 3.52 6.32
C GLY A 116 -12.02 2.56 7.03
N GLU A 117 -11.20 3.07 7.94
CA GLU A 117 -10.36 2.31 8.86
C GLU A 117 -10.71 2.74 10.29
N VAL A 118 -11.24 1.84 11.11
CA VAL A 118 -11.63 2.19 12.48
C VAL A 118 -10.38 2.32 13.36
N ALA A 119 -10.21 3.49 13.98
CA ALA A 119 -9.05 3.79 14.81
C ALA A 119 -8.85 2.79 15.97
N HIS A 120 -7.59 2.53 16.34
CA HIS A 120 -7.25 1.55 17.38
C HIS A 120 -7.84 1.87 18.76
N THR A 121 -8.05 3.15 19.06
CA THR A 121 -8.59 3.64 20.35
C THR A 121 -10.08 3.33 20.55
N VAL A 122 -10.82 3.02 19.48
CA VAL A 122 -12.27 2.79 19.55
C VAL A 122 -12.58 1.47 20.26
N SER A 123 -13.47 1.54 21.25
CA SER A 123 -13.98 0.41 22.02
C SER A 123 -14.84 -0.54 21.18
N ALA A 124 -15.13 -1.74 21.68
CA ALA A 124 -15.93 -2.72 20.96
C ALA A 124 -17.38 -2.26 20.75
N GLN A 125 -17.97 -1.57 21.73
CA GLN A 125 -19.34 -1.05 21.65
C GLN A 125 -19.48 0.00 20.55
N SER A 126 -18.59 1.00 20.52
CA SER A 126 -18.60 2.04 19.49
C SER A 126 -18.26 1.47 18.11
N ARG A 127 -17.46 0.39 18.03
CA ARG A 127 -17.19 -0.33 16.77
C ARG A 127 -18.44 -0.95 16.16
N LYS A 128 -19.34 -1.53 16.97
CA LYS A 128 -20.62 -2.07 16.47
C LYS A 128 -21.46 -0.97 15.79
N ALA A 129 -21.66 0.15 16.49
CA ALA A 129 -22.38 1.30 15.94
C ALA A 129 -21.74 1.86 14.65
N ILE A 130 -20.41 1.91 14.60
CA ILE A 130 -19.66 2.32 13.41
C ILE A 130 -19.87 1.36 12.24
N VAL A 131 -19.85 0.05 12.48
CA VAL A 131 -20.05 -0.98 11.44
C VAL A 131 -21.48 -0.93 10.91
N GLU A 132 -22.47 -0.79 11.79
CA GLU A 132 -23.88 -0.62 11.43
C GLU A 132 -24.09 0.64 10.58
N ARG A 133 -23.53 1.78 11.02
CA ARG A 133 -23.59 3.04 10.27
C ARG A 133 -22.88 2.94 8.90
N ALA A 134 -21.74 2.26 8.84
CA ALA A 134 -21.02 2.03 7.59
C ALA A 134 -21.82 1.14 6.62
N ALA A 135 -22.55 0.14 7.13
CA ALA A 135 -23.44 -0.71 6.33
C ALA A 135 -24.60 0.09 5.74
N GLN A 136 -25.23 0.96 6.54
CA GLN A 136 -26.29 1.87 6.08
C GLN A 136 -25.80 2.80 4.96
N LEU A 137 -24.58 3.33 5.09
CA LEU A 137 -23.97 4.24 4.10
C LEU A 137 -23.29 3.51 2.93
N ASN A 138 -23.32 2.18 2.89
CA ASN A 138 -22.63 1.32 1.92
C ASN A 138 -21.13 1.66 1.78
N ILE A 139 -20.48 1.97 2.90
CA ILE A 139 -19.05 2.27 2.99
C ILE A 139 -18.31 1.00 3.39
N LYS A 140 -17.27 0.65 2.63
CA LYS A 140 -16.40 -0.48 2.97
C LYS A 140 -15.49 -0.12 4.14
N LEU A 141 -15.26 -1.08 5.03
CA LEU A 141 -14.30 -0.97 6.14
C LEU A 141 -13.13 -1.94 5.93
N THR A 142 -11.92 -1.53 6.28
CA THR A 142 -10.73 -2.42 6.22
C THR A 142 -10.68 -3.40 7.39
N ASN A 143 -11.12 -2.97 8.57
CA ASN A 143 -11.02 -3.71 9.83
C ASN A 143 -12.38 -3.83 10.53
N GLY A 144 -13.48 -3.98 9.77
CA GLY A 144 -14.85 -3.98 10.30
C GLY A 144 -15.10 -5.02 11.39
N HIS A 145 -14.56 -6.24 11.24
CA HIS A 145 -14.75 -7.34 12.21
C HIS A 145 -13.77 -7.32 13.38
N ALA A 146 -12.87 -6.34 13.48
CA ALA A 146 -11.86 -6.34 14.53
C ALA A 146 -12.49 -6.12 15.92
N ARG A 147 -12.15 -6.98 16.89
CA ARG A 147 -12.60 -6.95 18.30
C ARG A 147 -14.08 -7.24 18.54
N ILE A 148 -14.85 -7.57 17.51
CA ILE A 148 -16.24 -7.99 17.64
C ILE A 148 -16.23 -9.52 17.65
N ARG A 149 -16.63 -10.13 18.76
CA ARG A 149 -16.93 -11.57 18.82
C ARG A 149 -18.36 -11.76 18.35
N THR A 150 -18.55 -12.59 17.33
CA THR A 150 -19.86 -13.15 16.98
C THR A 150 -20.09 -14.36 17.86
N GLU A 151 -21.23 -14.43 18.55
CA GLU A 151 -21.68 -15.68 19.16
C GLU A 151 -22.01 -16.64 18.01
N GLU A 152 -21.36 -17.81 17.97
CA GLU A 152 -21.69 -18.86 17.01
C GLU A 152 -23.10 -19.34 17.33
N SER A 153 -24.03 -19.07 16.40
CA SER A 153 -25.36 -19.66 16.44
C SER A 153 -25.24 -21.05 15.82
N GLU A 154 -25.45 -22.09 16.62
CA GLU A 154 -25.58 -23.48 16.17
C GLU A 154 -26.68 -23.64 15.10
#